data_AF-A0A955T187-F1
#
_entry.id   AF-A0A955T187-F1
#
_cell.length_a   1.000
_cell.length_b   1.000
_cell.length_c   1.000
_cell.angle_alpha   90.00
_cell.angle_beta   90.00
_cell.angle_gamma   90.00
#
_symmetry.space_group_name_H-M   'P 1'
#
loop_
_entity.id
_entity.type
_entity.pdbx_description
1 polymer ?
#
loop_
_entity_poly.entity_id
_entity_poly.type
_entity_poly.pdbx_seq_one_letter_code
_entity_poly.pdbx_strand_id
1 'polypeptide(L)'
;LAHFMSSLLISSTLPFAVMISFICMKAYGVDANIMSLSGIAIAIGTMVDMGVILCENIVSGLEKADENENRLEVIYRASSEVGSAVVTAISTTIVSFLPVFTMVAAEGKLFKPLAYTKTFALLASVVVALTIIPTLALFLIAKRKEKKGTVRLIFSVVTMLVGIFLAFKLNLWLGIIVVLFGGYRLIEPGLPNWLRKGLQWSLNIVAVALVALFLAHSWMPLGPEPGYIINLLFVVGIITVVLGTFIAFQYLYPTLLRFFLDHKWVFYPVPLLIMVFGLSVWLGFDKTIGVLPTMMDSIGMDGDKVRSHPLYVAGVHEFPGLGKEFMPPLDEGAFLYMPTTMTHAGLGECIDVLSKQDILINNIPEVDTVVGKIGRVESALDPAPISMVETIINYKPE
;
A
#
# COMPACT_ATOMS: atom_id res chain seq x y z
N LEU A 1 0.36 -19.62 17.03
CA LEU A 1 -1.12 -19.72 17.13
C LEU A 1 -1.78 -18.37 17.35
N ALA A 2 -1.33 -17.55 18.32
CA ALA A 2 -1.86 -16.19 18.52
C ALA A 2 -1.71 -15.32 17.25
N HIS A 3 -0.51 -15.19 16.71
CA HIS A 3 -0.26 -14.38 15.51
C HIS A 3 -1.03 -14.80 14.25
N PHE A 4 -1.30 -16.10 14.06
CA PHE A 4 -2.11 -16.58 12.93
C PHE A 4 -3.60 -16.21 13.09
N MET A 5 -4.14 -16.31 14.31
CA MET A 5 -5.53 -15.92 14.58
C MET A 5 -5.70 -14.40 14.52
N SER A 6 -4.70 -13.62 14.95
CA SER A 6 -4.68 -12.16 14.78
C SER A 6 -4.70 -11.78 13.30
N SER A 7 -3.85 -12.41 12.48
CA SER A 7 -3.82 -12.18 11.03
C SER A 7 -5.14 -12.57 10.35
N LEU A 8 -5.74 -13.71 10.73
CA LEU A 8 -7.04 -14.15 10.23
C LEU A 8 -8.15 -13.18 10.61
N LEU A 9 -8.14 -12.68 11.85
CA LEU A 9 -9.11 -11.71 12.34
C LEU A 9 -9.05 -10.43 11.50
N ILE A 10 -7.87 -9.84 11.35
CA ILE A 10 -7.69 -8.59 10.61
C ILE A 10 -8.07 -8.75 9.13
N SER A 11 -7.63 -9.85 8.51
CA SER A 11 -7.94 -10.15 7.11
C SER A 11 -9.44 -10.34 6.89
N SER A 12 -10.13 -10.97 7.84
CA SER A 12 -11.59 -11.16 7.76
C SER A 12 -12.37 -9.86 7.87
N THR A 13 -11.84 -8.85 8.57
CA THR A 13 -12.53 -7.57 8.80
C THR A 13 -12.42 -6.58 7.63
N LEU A 14 -11.36 -6.68 6.81
CA LEU A 14 -11.11 -5.77 5.70
C LEU A 14 -12.24 -5.78 4.65
N PRO A 15 -12.75 -6.95 4.19
CA PRO A 15 -13.87 -6.99 3.26
C PRO A 15 -15.13 -6.28 3.79
N PHE A 16 -15.41 -6.37 5.09
CA PHE A 16 -16.56 -5.68 5.68
C PHE A 16 -16.42 -4.16 5.59
N ALA A 17 -15.24 -3.62 5.90
CA ALA A 17 -14.99 -2.18 5.80
C ALA A 17 -15.11 -1.68 4.34
N VAL A 18 -14.58 -2.44 3.39
CA VAL A 18 -14.68 -2.14 1.95
C VAL A 18 -16.14 -2.21 1.47
N MET A 19 -16.91 -3.22 1.90
CA MET A 19 -18.34 -3.32 1.56
C MET A 19 -19.15 -2.15 2.10
N ILE A 20 -18.91 -1.74 3.35
CA ILE A 20 -19.55 -0.55 3.92
C ILE A 20 -19.16 0.71 3.12
N SER A 21 -17.91 0.83 2.69
CA SER A 21 -17.48 1.92 1.81
C SER A 21 -18.25 1.93 0.48
N PHE A 22 -18.46 0.78 -0.17
CA PHE A 22 -19.27 0.70 -1.39
C PHE A 22 -20.74 1.07 -1.15
N ILE A 23 -21.30 0.71 0.00
CA ILE A 23 -22.66 1.12 0.40
C ILE A 23 -22.71 2.66 0.51
N CYS A 24 -21.72 3.28 1.15
CA CYS A 24 -21.62 4.74 1.23
C CYS A 24 -21.43 5.40 -0.14
N MET A 25 -20.58 4.85 -1.01
CA MET A 25 -20.40 5.34 -2.38
C MET A 25 -21.73 5.38 -3.13
N LYS A 26 -22.51 4.29 -3.06
CA LYS A 26 -23.82 4.22 -3.68
C LYS A 26 -24.81 5.23 -3.08
N ALA A 27 -24.77 5.44 -1.76
CA ALA A 27 -25.64 6.41 -1.08
C ALA A 27 -25.33 7.86 -1.46
N TYR A 28 -24.06 8.20 -1.74
CA TYR A 28 -23.62 9.55 -2.09
C TYR A 28 -23.43 9.77 -3.60
N GLY A 29 -23.77 8.79 -4.45
CA GLY A 29 -23.65 8.90 -5.90
C GLY A 29 -22.21 8.99 -6.41
N VAL A 30 -21.26 8.34 -5.72
CA VAL A 30 -19.86 8.28 -6.14
C VAL A 30 -19.66 7.06 -7.03
N ASP A 31 -19.33 7.29 -8.30
CA ASP A 31 -19.06 6.23 -9.28
C ASP A 31 -17.78 5.45 -8.97
N ALA A 32 -17.74 4.19 -9.41
CA ALA A 32 -16.56 3.35 -9.33
C ALA A 32 -15.65 3.58 -10.55
N ASN A 33 -14.66 4.44 -10.38
CA ASN A 33 -13.59 4.70 -11.35
C ASN A 33 -12.21 4.49 -10.72
N ILE A 34 -11.15 4.65 -11.53
CA ILE A 34 -9.76 4.44 -11.10
C ILE A 34 -9.42 5.30 -9.87
N MET A 35 -9.86 6.56 -9.85
CA MET A 35 -9.58 7.49 -8.74
C MET A 35 -10.34 7.11 -7.45
N SER A 36 -11.62 6.74 -7.55
CA SER A 36 -12.41 6.32 -6.40
C SER A 36 -11.91 4.99 -5.82
N LEU A 37 -11.52 4.03 -6.68
CA LEU A 37 -10.96 2.75 -6.23
C LEU A 37 -9.57 2.96 -5.60
N SER A 38 -8.77 3.89 -6.13
CA SER A 38 -7.49 4.30 -5.54
C SER A 38 -7.66 4.84 -4.13
N GLY A 39 -8.75 5.58 -3.85
CA GLY A 39 -9.06 6.05 -2.49
C GLY A 39 -9.26 4.90 -1.50
N ILE A 40 -9.97 3.84 -1.90
CA ILE A 40 -10.12 2.62 -1.09
C ILE A 40 -8.77 1.91 -0.94
N ALA A 41 -7.99 1.79 -2.02
CA ALA A 41 -6.68 1.15 -2.00
C ALA A 41 -5.69 1.83 -1.03
N ILE A 42 -5.64 3.16 -1.04
CA ILE A 42 -4.87 3.96 -0.08
C ILE A 42 -5.38 3.74 1.35
N ALA A 43 -6.70 3.65 1.53
CA ALA A 43 -7.29 3.44 2.84
C ALA A 43 -6.97 2.05 3.41
N ILE A 44 -6.87 1.00 2.60
CA ILE A 44 -6.63 -0.38 3.07
C ILE A 44 -5.43 -0.47 4.01
N GLY A 45 -4.30 0.18 3.70
CA GLY A 45 -3.13 0.18 4.58
C GLY A 45 -3.45 0.73 5.98
N THR A 46 -4.11 1.89 6.04
CA THR A 46 -4.53 2.51 7.30
C THR A 46 -5.63 1.75 8.03
N MET A 47 -6.54 1.07 7.31
CA MET A 47 -7.59 0.24 7.90
C MET A 47 -7.01 -0.98 8.63
N VAL A 48 -6.02 -1.62 8.00
CA VAL A 48 -5.31 -2.77 8.56
C VAL A 48 -4.51 -2.38 9.80
N ASP A 49 -3.80 -1.25 9.76
CA ASP A 49 -3.01 -0.75 10.89
C ASP A 49 -3.85 -0.62 12.17
N MET A 50 -5.03 -0.02 12.07
CA MET A 50 -5.94 0.15 13.21
C MET A 50 -6.43 -1.20 13.75
N GLY A 51 -6.70 -2.15 12.84
CA GLY A 51 -7.04 -3.51 13.24
C GLY A 51 -5.89 -4.24 13.92
N VAL A 52 -4.65 -4.01 13.48
CA VAL A 52 -3.43 -4.55 14.12
C VAL A 52 -3.26 -3.97 15.52
N ILE A 53 -3.32 -2.65 15.70
CA ILE A 53 -3.12 -1.99 17.00
C ILE A 53 -4.14 -2.52 18.02
N LEU A 54 -5.43 -2.57 17.64
CA LEU A 54 -6.48 -3.04 18.54
C LEU A 54 -6.33 -4.54 18.85
N CYS A 55 -6.02 -5.36 17.84
CA CYS A 55 -5.82 -6.80 18.03
C CYS A 55 -4.60 -7.10 18.91
N GLU A 56 -3.49 -6.38 18.72
CA GLU A 56 -2.28 -6.53 19.52
C GLU A 56 -2.54 -6.13 20.98
N ASN A 57 -3.27 -5.03 21.23
CA ASN A 57 -3.61 -4.66 22.61
C ASN A 57 -4.53 -5.68 23.26
N ILE A 58 -5.51 -6.23 22.51
CA ILE A 58 -6.37 -7.31 23.00
C ILE A 58 -5.55 -8.57 23.34
N VAL A 59 -4.63 -8.99 22.46
CA VAL A 59 -3.78 -10.17 22.68
C VAL A 59 -2.87 -9.96 23.87
N SER A 60 -2.18 -8.82 23.95
CA SER A 60 -1.32 -8.44 25.08
C SER A 60 -2.09 -8.38 26.39
N GLY A 61 -3.30 -7.82 26.37
CA GLY A 61 -4.21 -7.80 27.52
C GLY A 61 -4.63 -9.19 27.98
N LEU A 62 -4.95 -10.10 27.04
CA LEU A 62 -5.30 -11.48 27.34
C LEU A 62 -4.12 -12.35 27.80
N GLU A 63 -2.88 -11.98 27.45
CA GLU A 63 -1.67 -12.66 27.92
C GLU A 63 -1.27 -12.25 29.34
N LYS A 64 -1.57 -11.01 29.72
CA LYS A 64 -1.30 -10.47 31.07
C LYS A 64 -2.43 -10.72 32.08
N ALA A 65 -3.63 -11.06 31.60
CA ALA A 65 -4.80 -11.28 32.45
C ALA A 65 -4.70 -12.56 33.30
N ASP A 66 -5.17 -12.47 34.54
CA ASP A 66 -5.25 -13.62 35.44
C ASP A 66 -6.25 -14.66 34.94
N GLU A 67 -6.01 -15.94 35.26
CA GLU A 67 -6.84 -17.07 34.77
C GLU A 67 -8.32 -16.99 35.20
N ASN A 68 -8.62 -16.22 36.25
CA ASN A 68 -9.96 -16.04 36.79
C ASN A 68 -10.67 -14.77 36.30
N GLU A 69 -9.97 -13.87 35.59
CA GLU A 69 -10.56 -12.63 35.08
C GLU A 69 -11.56 -12.93 33.94
N ASN A 70 -12.66 -12.18 33.90
CA ASN A 70 -13.62 -12.31 32.83
C ASN A 70 -13.01 -11.80 31.53
N ARG A 71 -12.81 -12.68 30.55
CA ARG A 71 -12.16 -12.32 29.29
C ARG A 71 -12.91 -11.29 28.48
N LEU A 72 -14.24 -11.20 28.64
CA LEU A 72 -15.03 -10.15 28.03
C LEU A 72 -14.59 -8.79 28.59
N GLU A 73 -14.43 -8.70 29.91
CA GLU A 73 -13.99 -7.48 30.59
C GLU A 73 -12.56 -7.10 30.20
N VAL A 74 -11.66 -8.08 30.09
CA VAL A 74 -10.29 -7.86 29.58
C VAL A 74 -10.29 -7.31 28.17
N ILE A 75 -11.08 -7.90 27.26
CA ILE A 75 -11.19 -7.41 25.87
C ILE A 75 -11.80 -6.02 25.83
N TYR A 76 -12.85 -5.78 26.61
CA TYR A 76 -13.50 -4.47 26.70
C TYR A 76 -12.51 -3.40 27.18
N ARG A 77 -11.79 -3.67 28.29
CA ARG A 77 -10.77 -2.77 28.85
C ARG A 77 -9.66 -2.49 27.84
N ALA A 78 -9.10 -3.53 27.22
CA ALA A 78 -8.05 -3.39 26.21
C ALA A 78 -8.53 -2.63 24.96
N SER A 79 -9.78 -2.81 24.56
CA SER A 79 -10.35 -2.08 23.42
C SER A 79 -10.63 -0.61 23.76
N SER A 80 -11.14 -0.34 24.97
CA SER A 80 -11.45 1.02 25.43
C SER A 80 -10.20 1.86 25.68
N GLU A 81 -9.08 1.24 26.06
CA GLU A 81 -7.80 1.91 26.26
C GLU A 81 -7.28 2.55 24.97
N VAL A 82 -7.46 1.88 23.84
CA VAL A 82 -6.92 2.30 22.53
C VAL A 82 -7.98 3.02 21.68
N GLY A 83 -9.28 2.83 22.00
CA GLY A 83 -10.38 3.35 21.19
C GLY A 83 -10.33 4.86 20.96
N SER A 84 -10.00 5.65 21.99
CA SER A 84 -9.87 7.12 21.85
C SER A 84 -8.72 7.52 20.91
N ALA A 85 -7.58 6.83 20.99
CA ALA A 85 -6.43 7.06 20.12
C ALA A 85 -6.77 6.73 18.65
N VAL A 86 -7.46 5.61 18.40
CA VAL A 86 -7.88 5.19 17.05
C VAL A 86 -8.84 6.20 16.43
N VAL A 87 -9.88 6.62 17.16
CA VAL A 87 -10.84 7.61 16.66
C VAL A 87 -10.15 8.94 16.37
N THR A 88 -9.23 9.36 17.23
CA THR A 88 -8.47 10.62 17.04
C THR A 88 -7.58 10.54 15.81
N ALA A 89 -6.80 9.47 15.65
CA ALA A 89 -5.90 9.27 14.51
C ALA A 89 -6.66 9.19 13.17
N ILE A 90 -7.83 8.57 13.15
CA ILE A 90 -8.65 8.52 11.94
C ILE A 90 -9.31 9.87 11.65
N SER A 91 -9.76 10.57 12.70
CA SER A 91 -10.35 11.91 12.54
C SER A 91 -9.33 12.90 11.97
N THR A 92 -8.09 12.91 12.46
CA THR A 92 -7.03 13.77 11.90
C THR A 92 -6.74 13.41 10.44
N THR A 93 -6.74 12.12 10.11
CA THR A 93 -6.59 11.66 8.73
C THR A 93 -7.74 12.16 7.85
N ILE A 94 -9.00 12.04 8.28
CA ILE A 94 -10.16 12.53 7.52
C ILE A 94 -10.10 14.06 7.35
N VAL A 95 -9.83 14.80 8.42
CA VAL A 95 -9.74 16.26 8.39
C VAL A 95 -8.63 16.74 7.46
N SER A 96 -7.50 16.03 7.40
CA SER A 96 -6.39 16.36 6.49
C SER A 96 -6.78 16.28 5.00
N PHE A 97 -7.83 15.54 4.65
CA PHE A 97 -8.35 15.42 3.28
C PHE A 97 -9.48 16.40 2.97
N LEU A 98 -10.01 17.12 3.98
CA LEU A 98 -11.07 18.10 3.78
C LEU A 98 -10.71 19.19 2.75
N PRO A 99 -9.45 19.70 2.67
CA PRO A 99 -9.06 20.66 1.65
C PRO A 99 -9.26 20.18 0.22
N VAL A 100 -9.25 18.87 -0.06
CA VAL A 100 -9.46 18.35 -1.43
C VAL A 100 -10.85 18.70 -1.96
N PHE A 101 -11.85 18.85 -1.09
CA PHE A 101 -13.20 19.22 -1.51
C PHE A 101 -13.33 20.67 -1.99
N THR A 102 -12.34 21.53 -1.71
CA THR A 102 -12.35 22.92 -2.17
C THR A 102 -11.91 23.06 -3.64
N MET A 103 -11.33 22.01 -4.23
CA MET A 103 -10.95 21.99 -5.65
C MET A 103 -12.19 22.05 -6.55
N VAL A 104 -12.18 22.88 -7.59
CA VAL A 104 -13.39 23.13 -8.44
C VAL A 104 -13.26 22.55 -9.85
N ALA A 105 -12.12 22.72 -10.50
CA ALA A 105 -11.92 22.43 -11.92
C ALA A 105 -11.68 20.93 -12.20
N ALA A 106 -10.91 20.61 -13.25
CA ALA A 106 -10.55 19.24 -13.61
C ALA A 106 -9.94 18.46 -12.43
N GLU A 107 -9.07 19.11 -11.65
CA GLU A 107 -8.49 18.56 -10.41
C GLU A 107 -9.59 18.11 -9.42
N GLY A 108 -10.63 18.91 -9.23
CA GLY A 108 -11.74 18.59 -8.34
C GLY A 108 -12.53 17.38 -8.83
N LYS A 109 -12.77 17.26 -10.13
CA LYS A 109 -13.45 16.08 -10.71
C LYS A 109 -12.62 14.81 -10.53
N LEU A 110 -11.30 14.92 -10.59
CA LEU A 110 -10.38 13.79 -10.46
C LEU A 110 -10.19 13.37 -8.99
N PHE A 111 -10.01 14.33 -8.06
CA PHE A 111 -9.62 14.04 -6.68
C PHE A 111 -10.77 13.99 -5.67
N LYS A 112 -11.93 14.62 -5.92
CA LYS A 112 -13.08 14.53 -4.99
C LYS A 112 -13.58 13.09 -4.80
N PRO A 113 -13.75 12.27 -5.86
CA PRO A 113 -14.14 10.86 -5.68
C PRO A 113 -13.14 10.07 -4.83
N LEU A 114 -11.84 10.35 -5.00
CA LEU A 114 -10.77 9.76 -4.18
C LEU A 114 -10.91 10.16 -2.70
N ALA A 115 -11.18 11.44 -2.41
CA ALA A 115 -11.36 11.92 -1.04
C ALA A 115 -12.62 11.34 -0.37
N TYR A 116 -13.74 11.23 -1.10
CA TYR A 116 -14.97 10.61 -0.58
C TYR A 116 -14.74 9.15 -0.21
N THR A 117 -14.22 8.35 -1.14
CA THR A 117 -14.00 6.92 -0.94
C THR A 117 -13.02 6.64 0.18
N LYS A 118 -11.92 7.40 0.27
CA LYS A 118 -10.99 7.29 1.40
C LYS A 118 -11.68 7.60 2.73
N THR A 119 -12.49 8.66 2.79
CA THR A 119 -13.22 9.05 4.01
C THR A 119 -14.23 7.99 4.43
N PHE A 120 -15.01 7.44 3.48
CA PHE A 120 -15.96 6.37 3.76
C PHE A 120 -15.29 5.09 4.22
N ALA A 121 -14.18 4.70 3.58
CA ALA A 121 -13.40 3.54 4.00
C ALA A 121 -12.84 3.70 5.41
N LEU A 122 -12.29 4.87 5.75
CA LEU A 122 -11.78 5.17 7.09
C LEU A 122 -12.88 5.15 8.16
N LEU A 123 -14.02 5.79 7.90
CA LEU A 123 -15.17 5.76 8.81
C LEU A 123 -15.70 4.33 9.01
N ALA A 124 -15.84 3.58 7.91
CA ALA A 124 -16.22 2.18 7.96
C ALA A 124 -15.23 1.37 8.80
N SER A 125 -13.94 1.63 8.65
CA SER A 125 -12.89 0.96 9.42
C SER A 125 -12.95 1.27 10.91
N VAL A 126 -13.28 2.50 11.33
CA VAL A 126 -13.49 2.82 12.76
C VAL A 126 -14.62 1.95 13.31
N VAL A 127 -15.74 1.92 12.60
CA VAL A 127 -16.94 1.17 13.03
C VAL A 127 -16.61 -0.32 13.11
N VAL A 128 -16.01 -0.89 12.07
CA VAL A 128 -15.60 -2.29 12.03
C VAL A 128 -14.56 -2.59 13.12
N ALA A 129 -13.56 -1.74 13.30
CA ALA A 129 -12.52 -1.95 14.30
C ALA A 129 -13.11 -1.91 15.72
N LEU A 130 -13.91 -0.93 16.09
CA LEU A 130 -14.39 -0.81 17.47
C LEU A 130 -15.54 -1.76 17.81
N THR A 131 -16.26 -2.30 16.81
CA THR A 131 -17.41 -3.19 17.05
C THR A 131 -17.14 -4.64 16.67
N ILE A 132 -16.58 -4.89 15.48
CA ILE A 132 -16.41 -6.25 14.93
C ILE A 132 -15.14 -6.89 15.46
N ILE A 133 -14.01 -6.17 15.59
CA ILE A 133 -12.76 -6.77 16.06
C ILE A 133 -12.87 -7.31 17.49
N PRO A 134 -13.36 -6.55 18.50
CA PRO A 134 -13.49 -7.07 19.87
C PRO A 134 -14.43 -8.28 19.97
N THR A 135 -15.53 -8.26 19.20
CA THR A 135 -16.51 -9.37 19.20
C THR A 135 -15.94 -10.62 18.54
N LEU A 136 -15.24 -10.49 17.41
CA LEU A 136 -14.52 -11.60 16.79
C LEU A 136 -13.37 -12.10 17.67
N ALA A 137 -12.65 -11.21 18.35
CA ALA A 137 -11.58 -11.58 19.27
C ALA A 137 -12.10 -12.40 20.45
N LEU A 138 -13.29 -12.09 20.97
CA LEU A 138 -13.95 -12.89 22.00
C LEU A 138 -14.22 -14.33 21.52
N PHE A 139 -14.68 -14.49 20.28
CA PHE A 139 -14.98 -15.81 19.72
C PHE A 139 -13.71 -16.61 19.36
N LEU A 140 -12.72 -15.95 18.74
CA LEU A 140 -11.54 -16.56 18.16
C LEU A 140 -10.37 -16.72 19.14
N ILE A 141 -10.15 -15.73 20.02
CA ILE A 141 -8.97 -15.64 20.89
C ILE A 141 -9.34 -15.94 22.35
N ALA A 142 -10.48 -15.43 22.84
CA ALA A 142 -10.82 -15.56 24.26
C ALA A 142 -11.33 -16.95 24.68
N LYS A 143 -11.65 -17.89 23.79
CA LYS A 143 -12.01 -19.28 24.20
C LYS A 143 -10.79 -20.14 24.57
N ARG A 144 -9.93 -19.65 25.49
CA ARG A 144 -8.75 -20.35 26.03
C ARG A 144 -8.97 -20.88 27.46
N LYS A 145 -10.17 -20.76 28.05
CA LYS A 145 -10.54 -21.62 29.20
C LYS A 145 -10.92 -22.99 28.68
N GLU A 146 -10.10 -23.98 29.03
CA GLU A 146 -10.26 -25.41 28.80
C GLU A 146 -11.49 -25.84 27.99
N LYS A 147 -11.31 -25.95 26.68
CA LYS A 147 -12.19 -26.81 25.90
C LYS A 147 -11.83 -28.25 26.27
N LYS A 148 -12.69 -28.94 27.03
CA LYS A 148 -12.69 -30.40 27.23
C LYS A 148 -12.20 -31.08 25.94
N GLY A 149 -11.36 -32.11 26.07
CA GLY A 149 -10.60 -32.73 24.97
C GLY A 149 -11.36 -32.88 23.64
N THR A 150 -12.66 -33.13 23.68
CA THR A 150 -13.60 -33.19 22.55
C THR A 150 -13.63 -31.92 21.69
N VAL A 151 -13.71 -30.70 22.24
CA VAL A 151 -13.84 -29.48 21.41
C VAL A 151 -12.49 -29.05 20.83
N ARG A 152 -11.37 -29.39 21.49
CA ARG A 152 -10.02 -29.25 20.92
C ARG A 152 -9.79 -30.25 19.79
N LEU A 153 -10.27 -31.49 19.95
CA LEU A 153 -10.26 -32.51 18.91
C LEU A 153 -11.09 -32.07 17.70
N ILE A 154 -12.33 -31.62 17.91
CA ILE A 154 -13.19 -31.10 16.84
C ILE A 154 -12.52 -29.93 16.11
N PHE A 155 -11.95 -28.95 16.82
CA PHE A 155 -11.27 -27.85 16.15
C PHE A 155 -10.03 -28.30 15.37
N SER A 156 -9.28 -29.28 15.89
CA SER A 156 -8.08 -29.82 15.22
C SER A 156 -8.46 -30.64 13.98
N VAL A 157 -9.53 -31.44 14.06
CA VAL A 157 -10.10 -32.17 12.93
C VAL A 157 -10.68 -31.21 11.90
N VAL A 158 -11.39 -30.15 12.32
CA VAL A 158 -11.90 -29.12 11.40
C VAL A 158 -10.75 -28.39 10.72
N THR A 159 -9.68 -28.00 11.43
CA THR A 159 -8.50 -27.40 10.79
C THR A 159 -7.82 -28.36 9.81
N MET A 160 -7.80 -29.66 10.11
CA MET A 160 -7.25 -30.68 9.22
C MET A 160 -8.13 -30.87 7.97
N LEU A 161 -9.45 -30.90 8.13
CA LEU A 161 -10.43 -30.98 7.04
C LEU A 161 -10.42 -29.73 6.17
N VAL A 162 -10.30 -28.54 6.77
CA VAL A 162 -10.11 -27.27 6.05
C VAL A 162 -8.78 -27.29 5.31
N GLY A 163 -7.70 -27.78 5.92
CA GLY A 163 -6.41 -27.95 5.25
C GLY A 163 -6.50 -28.92 4.06
N ILE A 164 -7.20 -30.04 4.21
CA ILE A 164 -7.45 -30.98 3.10
C ILE A 164 -8.29 -30.33 2.00
N PHE A 165 -9.35 -29.60 2.35
CA PHE A 165 -10.18 -28.87 1.40
C PHE A 165 -9.38 -27.81 0.63
N LEU A 166 -8.54 -27.04 1.33
CA LEU A 166 -7.62 -26.05 0.73
C LEU A 166 -6.59 -26.72 -0.19
N ALA A 167 -6.14 -27.94 0.14
CA ALA A 167 -5.24 -28.73 -0.70
C ALA A 167 -5.87 -29.09 -2.05
N PHE A 168 -7.17 -29.40 -2.06
CA PHE A 168 -7.92 -29.78 -3.26
C PHE A 168 -8.40 -28.60 -4.12
N LYS A 169 -8.83 -27.50 -3.49
CA LYS A 169 -9.50 -26.38 -4.19
C LYS A 169 -8.58 -25.23 -4.58
N LEU A 170 -7.49 -25.01 -3.84
CA LEU A 170 -6.61 -23.86 -4.03
C LEU A 170 -5.21 -24.29 -4.42
N ASN A 171 -4.45 -24.83 -3.46
CA ASN A 171 -3.06 -25.23 -3.68
C ASN A 171 -2.64 -26.28 -2.66
N LEU A 172 -2.03 -27.36 -3.14
CA LEU A 172 -1.57 -28.51 -2.33
C LEU A 172 -0.67 -28.07 -1.15
N TRP A 173 0.24 -27.14 -1.41
CA TRP A 173 1.20 -26.62 -0.43
C TRP A 173 0.54 -25.89 0.75
N LEU A 174 -0.45 -25.02 0.49
CA LEU A 174 -1.21 -24.32 1.53
C LEU A 174 -2.00 -25.31 2.40
N GLY A 175 -2.57 -26.34 1.78
CA GLY A 175 -3.27 -27.40 2.50
C GLY A 175 -2.35 -28.20 3.43
N ILE A 176 -1.15 -28.57 2.96
CA ILE A 176 -0.15 -29.30 3.77
C ILE A 176 0.25 -28.51 5.01
N ILE A 177 0.50 -27.20 4.89
CA ILE A 177 0.85 -26.34 6.03
C ILE A 177 -0.27 -26.39 7.09
N VAL A 178 -1.52 -26.19 6.68
CA VAL A 178 -2.67 -26.16 7.59
C VAL A 178 -2.92 -27.53 8.23
N VAL A 179 -2.73 -28.62 7.48
CA VAL A 179 -2.81 -30.00 8.00
C VAL A 179 -1.71 -30.30 9.01
N LEU A 180 -0.45 -29.91 8.75
CA LEU A 180 0.67 -30.07 9.67
C LEU A 180 0.43 -29.30 10.99
N PHE A 181 -0.08 -28.08 10.91
CA PHE A 181 -0.47 -27.29 12.09
C PHE A 181 -1.64 -27.92 12.85
N GLY A 182 -2.64 -28.47 12.15
CA GLY A 182 -3.75 -29.22 12.75
C GLY A 182 -3.30 -30.48 13.49
N GLY A 183 -2.36 -31.23 12.88
CA GLY A 183 -1.77 -32.44 13.47
C GLY A 183 -0.92 -32.14 14.71
N TYR A 184 -0.10 -31.09 14.68
CA TYR A 184 0.68 -30.66 15.84
C TYR A 184 -0.19 -30.38 17.07
N ARG A 185 -1.32 -29.70 16.86
CA ARG A 185 -2.27 -29.34 17.93
C ARG A 185 -2.90 -30.55 18.63
N LEU A 186 -2.92 -31.69 17.95
CA LEU A 186 -3.46 -32.96 18.43
C LEU A 186 -2.44 -33.71 19.30
N ILE A 187 -1.14 -33.57 18.99
CA ILE A 187 -0.03 -34.29 19.66
C ILE A 187 0.56 -33.47 20.83
N GLU A 188 0.44 -32.14 20.79
CA GLU A 188 0.91 -31.20 21.82
C GLU A 188 0.64 -31.63 23.29
N PRO A 189 -0.54 -32.17 23.67
CA PRO A 189 -0.86 -32.49 25.07
C PRO A 189 0.01 -33.59 25.67
N GLY A 190 0.48 -34.55 24.87
CA GLY A 190 1.21 -35.73 25.35
C GLY A 190 2.73 -35.55 25.45
N LEU A 191 3.26 -34.40 25.01
CA LEU A 191 4.71 -34.20 24.85
C LEU A 191 5.35 -33.53 26.07
N PRO A 192 6.54 -33.98 26.51
CA PRO A 192 7.33 -33.30 27.54
C PRO A 192 7.81 -31.91 27.05
N ASN A 193 8.02 -30.98 27.99
CA ASN A 193 8.26 -29.56 27.70
C ASN A 193 9.47 -29.27 26.79
N TRP A 194 10.53 -30.09 26.86
CA TRP A 194 11.66 -30.07 25.90
C TRP A 194 11.16 -30.32 24.47
N LEU A 195 10.36 -31.38 24.27
CA LEU A 195 9.95 -31.80 22.92
C LEU A 195 8.97 -30.81 22.33
N ARG A 196 8.15 -30.16 23.16
CA ARG A 196 7.24 -29.08 22.73
C ARG A 196 8.01 -27.90 22.11
N LYS A 197 9.08 -27.43 22.77
CA LYS A 197 9.90 -26.32 22.23
C LYS A 197 10.59 -26.72 20.92
N GLY A 198 11.20 -27.91 20.85
CA GLY A 198 11.87 -28.38 19.63
C GLY A 198 10.89 -28.62 18.47
N LEU A 199 9.71 -29.18 18.74
CA LEU A 199 8.69 -29.43 17.74
C LEU A 199 8.05 -28.14 17.23
N GLN A 200 7.83 -27.15 18.10
CA GLN A 200 7.33 -25.84 17.69
C GLN A 200 8.32 -25.10 16.78
N TRP A 201 9.62 -25.15 17.09
CA TRP A 201 10.65 -24.49 16.29
C TRP A 201 10.82 -25.16 14.92
N SER A 202 10.83 -26.49 14.88
CA SER A 202 10.87 -27.25 13.63
C SER A 202 9.64 -27.01 12.76
N LEU A 203 8.44 -26.95 13.34
CA LEU A 203 7.23 -26.62 12.58
C LEU A 203 7.24 -25.21 11.99
N ASN A 204 7.75 -24.23 12.72
CA ASN A 204 7.90 -22.88 12.17
C ASN A 204 8.90 -22.86 11.00
N ILE A 205 10.02 -23.56 11.10
CA ILE A 205 11.01 -23.68 10.01
C ILE A 205 10.38 -24.38 8.80
N VAL A 206 9.67 -25.49 9.02
CA VAL A 206 8.98 -26.23 7.95
C VAL A 206 7.90 -25.35 7.31
N ALA A 207 7.14 -24.60 8.10
CA ALA A 207 6.15 -23.66 7.58
C ALA A 207 6.79 -22.57 6.72
N VAL A 208 7.90 -21.96 7.17
CA VAL A 208 8.65 -20.96 6.38
C VAL A 208 9.20 -21.58 5.09
N ALA A 209 9.75 -22.79 5.15
CA ALA A 209 10.24 -23.50 3.97
C ALA A 209 9.12 -23.81 2.97
N LEU A 210 7.97 -24.27 3.43
CA LEU A 210 6.80 -24.53 2.59
C LEU A 210 6.24 -23.24 1.96
N VAL A 211 6.21 -22.14 2.71
CA VAL A 211 5.84 -20.82 2.18
C VAL A 211 6.84 -20.35 1.13
N ALA A 212 8.14 -20.53 1.34
CA ALA A 212 9.17 -20.19 0.37
C ALA A 212 9.04 -21.01 -0.92
N LEU A 213 8.82 -22.32 -0.80
CA LEU A 213 8.57 -23.22 -1.94
C LEU A 213 7.31 -22.80 -2.73
N PHE A 214 6.25 -22.43 -2.01
CA PHE A 214 5.00 -21.96 -2.59
C PHE A 214 5.19 -20.64 -3.34
N LEU A 215 5.81 -19.64 -2.69
CA LEU A 215 6.09 -18.34 -3.31
C LEU A 215 7.00 -18.50 -4.53
N ALA A 216 8.03 -19.34 -4.48
CA ALA A 216 8.89 -19.60 -5.63
C ALA A 216 8.14 -20.18 -6.84
N HIS A 217 7.11 -20.99 -6.59
CA HIS A 217 6.31 -21.60 -7.66
C HIS A 217 5.23 -20.64 -8.19
N SER A 218 4.53 -19.92 -7.31
CA SER A 218 3.38 -19.09 -7.69
C SER A 218 3.74 -17.66 -8.09
N TRP A 219 4.80 -17.08 -7.51
CA TRP A 219 5.19 -15.70 -7.77
C TRP A 219 6.22 -15.57 -8.91
N MET A 220 7.10 -16.56 -9.09
CA MET A 220 8.18 -16.57 -10.11
C MET A 220 8.84 -15.18 -10.30
N PRO A 221 9.46 -14.62 -9.24
CA PRO A 221 9.86 -13.21 -9.22
C PRO A 221 10.89 -12.81 -10.28
N LEU A 222 11.70 -13.74 -10.78
CA LEU A 222 12.67 -13.50 -11.85
C LEU A 222 12.16 -13.99 -13.22
N GLY A 223 10.87 -14.29 -13.33
CA GLY A 223 10.25 -14.89 -14.50
C GLY A 223 10.47 -16.41 -14.59
N PRO A 224 9.87 -17.05 -15.62
CA PRO A 224 9.98 -18.50 -15.84
C PRO A 224 11.33 -18.94 -16.44
N GLU A 225 12.05 -18.07 -17.14
CA GLU A 225 13.30 -18.40 -17.84
C GLU A 225 14.48 -18.87 -16.96
N PRO A 226 14.82 -18.24 -15.82
CA PRO A 226 15.97 -18.64 -15.00
C PRO A 226 15.77 -19.96 -14.24
N GLY A 227 14.58 -20.55 -14.26
CA GLY A 227 14.29 -21.84 -13.64
C GLY A 227 13.95 -21.78 -12.14
N TYR A 228 13.34 -22.86 -11.65
CA TYR A 228 12.73 -22.91 -10.30
C TYR A 228 13.73 -22.72 -9.14
N ILE A 229 14.96 -23.25 -9.28
CA ILE A 229 15.97 -23.19 -8.22
C ILE A 229 16.44 -21.75 -7.97
N ILE A 230 16.59 -20.96 -9.04
CA ILE A 230 17.01 -19.55 -8.94
C ILE A 230 15.88 -18.73 -8.30
N ASN A 231 14.63 -18.95 -8.71
CA ASN A 231 13.46 -18.34 -8.07
C ASN A 231 13.35 -18.71 -6.57
N LEU A 232 13.64 -19.97 -6.20
CA LEU A 232 13.66 -20.41 -4.80
C LEU A 232 14.74 -19.69 -4.00
N LEU A 233 15.99 -19.65 -4.50
CA LEU A 233 17.09 -18.98 -3.83
C LEU A 233 16.81 -17.49 -3.64
N PHE A 234 16.20 -16.85 -4.64
CA PHE A 234 15.79 -15.45 -4.55
C PHE A 234 14.73 -15.22 -3.47
N VAL A 235 13.68 -16.05 -3.44
CA VAL A 235 12.62 -15.96 -2.40
C VAL A 235 13.18 -16.22 -1.01
N VAL A 236 14.01 -17.25 -0.84
CA VAL A 236 14.68 -17.53 0.44
C VAL A 236 15.57 -16.36 0.83
N GLY A 237 16.31 -15.78 -0.10
CA GLY A 237 17.13 -14.58 0.11
C GLY A 237 16.30 -13.41 0.61
N ILE A 238 15.15 -13.11 -0.01
CA ILE A 238 14.22 -12.07 0.47
C ILE A 238 13.75 -12.36 1.89
N ILE A 239 13.28 -13.59 2.16
CA ILE A 239 12.80 -13.97 3.50
C ILE A 239 13.91 -13.81 4.54
N THR A 240 15.13 -14.24 4.23
CA THR A 240 16.30 -14.10 5.12
C THR A 240 16.66 -12.64 5.34
N VAL A 241 16.64 -11.79 4.31
CA VAL A 241 16.92 -10.35 4.45
C VAL A 241 15.85 -9.68 5.30
N VAL A 242 14.57 -9.95 5.06
CA VAL A 242 13.46 -9.37 5.82
C VAL A 242 13.52 -9.80 7.28
N LEU A 243 13.57 -11.11 7.56
CA LEU A 243 13.64 -11.63 8.93
C LEU A 243 14.94 -11.20 9.64
N GLY A 244 16.06 -11.23 8.92
CA GLY A 244 17.36 -10.78 9.42
C GLY A 244 17.34 -9.31 9.82
N THR A 245 16.70 -8.46 9.02
CA THR A 245 16.52 -7.03 9.32
C THR A 245 15.65 -6.83 10.56
N PHE A 246 14.54 -7.58 10.71
CA PHE A 246 13.71 -7.53 11.92
C PHE A 246 14.46 -7.94 13.18
N ILE A 247 15.22 -9.03 13.11
CA ILE A 247 16.02 -9.52 14.24
C ILE A 247 17.11 -8.50 14.58
N ALA A 248 17.85 -8.03 13.57
CA ALA A 248 18.86 -6.99 13.74
C ALA A 248 18.24 -5.74 14.38
N PHE A 249 17.08 -5.27 13.89
CA PHE A 249 16.37 -4.13 14.47
C PHE A 249 16.03 -4.37 15.95
N GLN A 250 15.50 -5.55 16.32
CA GLN A 250 15.18 -5.86 17.72
C GLN A 250 16.40 -5.84 18.64
N TYR A 251 17.58 -6.23 18.16
CA TYR A 251 18.83 -6.21 18.94
C TYR A 251 19.53 -4.84 18.94
N LEU A 252 19.56 -4.14 17.80
CA LEU A 252 20.25 -2.86 17.66
C LEU A 252 19.42 -1.70 18.21
N TYR A 253 18.09 -1.72 18.04
CA TYR A 253 17.23 -0.59 18.39
C TYR A 253 17.34 -0.17 19.87
N PRO A 254 17.32 -1.07 20.87
CA PRO A 254 17.48 -0.66 22.28
C PRO A 254 18.84 0.01 22.54
N THR A 255 19.90 -0.46 21.89
CA THR A 255 21.25 0.10 22.02
C THR A 255 21.35 1.47 21.37
N LEU A 256 20.83 1.62 20.15
CA LEU A 256 20.78 2.88 19.42
C LEU A 256 19.91 3.92 20.14
N LEU A 257 18.75 3.51 20.65
CA LEU A 257 17.85 4.39 21.39
C LEU A 257 18.52 4.93 22.65
N ARG A 258 19.20 4.09 23.43
CA ARG A 258 19.99 4.53 24.59
C ARG A 258 21.07 5.53 24.20
N PHE A 259 21.84 5.22 23.14
CA PHE A 259 22.87 6.11 22.62
C PHE A 259 22.31 7.49 22.20
N PHE A 260 21.17 7.52 21.51
CA PHE A 260 20.50 8.76 21.11
C PHE A 260 19.98 9.57 22.30
N LEU A 261 19.42 8.90 23.32
CA LEU A 261 18.93 9.54 24.53
C LEU A 261 20.08 10.13 25.37
N ASP A 262 21.21 9.44 25.44
CA ASP A 262 22.41 9.90 26.17
C ASP A 262 23.03 11.14 25.51
N HIS A 263 22.95 11.24 24.17
CA HIS A 263 23.53 12.34 23.38
C HIS A 263 22.46 13.27 22.78
N LYS A 264 21.33 13.48 23.46
CA LYS A 264 20.17 14.24 22.95
C LYS A 264 20.51 15.59 22.29
N TRP A 265 21.50 16.33 22.81
CA TRP A 265 21.92 17.62 22.27
C TRP A 265 22.50 17.53 20.85
N VAL A 266 23.19 16.43 20.53
CA VAL A 266 23.74 16.17 19.19
C VAL A 266 22.64 15.74 18.22
N PHE A 267 21.57 15.12 18.73
CA PHE A 267 20.47 14.60 17.90
C PHE A 267 19.33 15.59 17.67
N TYR A 268 19.14 16.59 18.52
CA TYR A 268 18.18 17.67 18.27
C TYR A 268 18.33 18.40 16.92
N PRO A 269 19.55 18.71 16.42
CA PRO A 269 19.68 19.33 15.09
C PRO A 269 19.37 18.37 13.95
N VAL A 270 19.33 17.05 14.15
CA VAL A 270 19.14 16.07 13.06
C VAL A 270 17.76 16.22 12.38
N PRO A 271 16.61 16.25 13.09
CA PRO A 271 15.31 16.53 12.46
C PRO A 271 15.28 17.88 11.74
N LEU A 272 15.95 18.90 12.29
CA LEU A 272 16.02 20.22 11.67
C LEU A 272 16.84 20.18 10.37
N LEU A 273 17.96 19.46 10.35
CA LEU A 273 18.75 19.24 9.13
C LEU A 273 17.96 18.47 8.08
N ILE A 274 17.22 17.43 8.47
CA ILE A 274 16.33 16.69 7.54
C ILE A 274 15.27 17.62 6.96
N MET A 275 14.67 18.49 7.78
CA MET A 275 13.69 19.47 7.33
C MET A 275 14.30 20.49 6.35
N VAL A 276 15.47 21.05 6.66
CA VAL A 276 16.18 22.00 5.79
C VAL A 276 16.57 21.33 4.47
N PHE A 277 17.10 20.10 4.54
CA PHE A 277 17.46 19.33 3.36
C PHE A 277 16.23 19.02 2.50
N GLY A 278 15.14 18.53 3.11
CA GLY A 278 13.88 18.25 2.43
C GLY A 278 13.26 19.49 1.76
N LEU A 279 13.29 20.64 2.43
CA LEU A 279 12.87 21.91 1.83
C LEU A 279 13.77 22.30 0.65
N SER A 280 15.08 22.06 0.76
CA SER A 280 16.05 22.42 -0.29
C SER A 280 15.84 21.57 -1.54
N VAL A 281 15.52 20.29 -1.37
CA VAL A 281 15.11 19.41 -2.47
C VAL A 281 13.79 19.85 -3.09
N TRP A 282 12.81 20.25 -2.27
CA TRP A 282 11.48 20.62 -2.76
C TRP A 282 11.45 21.97 -3.49
N LEU A 283 11.95 23.04 -2.87
CA LEU A 283 11.86 24.41 -3.36
C LEU A 283 13.10 24.86 -4.16
N GLY A 284 14.21 24.16 -4.00
CA GLY A 284 15.53 24.54 -4.50
C GLY A 284 16.40 25.17 -3.40
N PHE A 285 17.70 24.88 -3.42
CA PHE A 285 18.68 25.30 -2.41
C PHE A 285 18.81 26.82 -2.28
N ASP A 286 18.72 27.54 -3.40
CA ASP A 286 18.78 28.99 -3.41
C ASP A 286 17.61 29.62 -2.65
N LYS A 287 16.39 29.07 -2.78
CA LYS A 287 15.20 29.61 -2.09
C LYS A 287 15.18 29.31 -0.60
N THR A 288 15.80 28.22 -0.16
CA THR A 288 15.80 27.80 1.24
C THR A 288 16.94 28.41 2.03
N ILE A 289 18.15 28.37 1.49
CA ILE A 289 19.36 28.84 2.18
C ILE A 289 19.72 30.26 1.75
N GLY A 290 19.14 30.80 0.67
CA GLY A 290 19.30 32.19 0.23
C GLY A 290 18.81 33.24 1.24
N VAL A 291 18.01 32.85 2.23
CA VAL A 291 17.65 33.71 3.38
C VAL A 291 18.90 34.09 4.18
N LEU A 292 19.89 33.20 4.29
CA LEU A 292 21.11 33.41 5.07
C LEU A 292 22.00 34.52 4.47
N PRO A 293 22.35 34.52 3.16
CA PRO A 293 23.01 35.65 2.50
C PRO A 293 22.24 36.97 2.67
N THR A 294 20.92 36.98 2.49
CA THR A 294 20.13 38.21 2.62
C THR A 294 20.07 38.76 4.05
N MET A 295 20.18 37.89 5.05
CA MET A 295 20.32 38.30 6.46
C MET A 295 21.73 38.82 6.77
N MET A 296 22.76 38.31 6.08
CA MET A 296 24.12 38.83 6.23
C MET A 296 24.24 40.23 5.61
N ASP A 297 23.63 40.45 4.45
CA ASP A 297 23.55 41.77 3.81
C ASP A 297 22.89 42.81 4.71
N SER A 298 21.83 42.45 5.44
CA SER A 298 21.12 43.36 6.34
C SER A 298 21.87 43.70 7.64
N ILE A 299 22.88 42.89 8.00
CA ILE A 299 23.77 43.11 9.17
C ILE A 299 25.07 43.82 8.74
N GLY A 300 25.23 44.16 7.45
CA GLY A 300 26.41 44.85 6.92
C GLY A 300 27.61 43.93 6.65
N MET A 301 27.38 42.62 6.54
CA MET A 301 28.37 41.65 6.04
C MET A 301 28.11 41.37 4.56
N ASP A 302 29.17 41.27 3.74
CA ASP A 302 29.05 40.95 2.29
C ASP A 302 28.39 39.57 2.07
N GLY A 303 27.09 39.50 1.85
CA GLY A 303 26.36 38.28 1.47
C GLY A 303 26.78 37.72 0.11
N ASP A 304 27.37 38.57 -0.75
CA ASP A 304 27.94 38.17 -2.02
C ASP A 304 29.12 37.20 -1.88
N LYS A 305 29.87 37.23 -0.76
CA LYS A 305 30.92 36.25 -0.46
C LYS A 305 30.35 34.86 -0.15
N VAL A 306 29.12 34.79 0.37
CA VAL A 306 28.44 33.52 0.66
C VAL A 306 27.86 32.92 -0.62
N ARG A 307 27.24 33.75 -1.47
CA ARG A 307 26.70 33.32 -2.76
C ARG A 307 27.77 32.83 -3.74
N SER A 308 28.95 33.43 -3.70
CA SER A 308 30.10 33.04 -4.53
C SER A 308 30.91 31.87 -3.96
N HIS A 309 30.60 31.40 -2.74
CA HIS A 309 31.33 30.29 -2.14
C HIS A 309 31.09 28.98 -2.92
N PRO A 310 32.12 28.18 -3.23
CA PRO A 310 31.98 26.96 -4.04
C PRO A 310 30.93 25.97 -3.51
N LEU A 311 30.81 25.84 -2.18
CA LEU A 311 29.80 24.99 -1.55
C LEU A 311 28.36 25.48 -1.77
N TYR A 312 28.15 26.79 -1.82
CA TYR A 312 26.84 27.36 -2.07
C TYR A 312 26.43 27.14 -3.53
N VAL A 313 27.34 27.42 -4.46
CA VAL A 313 27.12 27.19 -5.90
C VAL A 313 26.87 25.71 -6.20
N ALA A 314 27.63 24.80 -5.59
CA ALA A 314 27.41 23.37 -5.72
C ALA A 314 26.03 22.95 -5.21
N GLY A 315 25.60 23.50 -4.06
CA GLY A 315 24.26 23.25 -3.51
C GLY A 315 23.13 23.73 -4.43
N VAL A 316 23.29 24.90 -5.05
CA VAL A 316 22.32 25.44 -6.02
C VAL A 316 22.23 24.55 -7.28
N HIS A 317 23.35 24.02 -7.75
CA HIS A 317 23.37 23.16 -8.93
C HIS A 317 22.80 21.77 -8.67
N GLU A 318 23.14 21.15 -7.53
CA GLU A 318 22.70 19.79 -7.20
C GLU A 318 21.23 19.73 -6.78
N PHE A 319 20.71 20.82 -6.19
CA PHE A 319 19.34 20.90 -5.70
C PHE A 319 18.60 22.11 -6.31
N PRO A 320 18.27 22.08 -7.61
CA PRO A 320 17.55 23.16 -8.29
C PRO A 320 16.06 23.26 -7.89
N GLY A 321 15.54 22.24 -7.20
CA GLY A 321 14.12 22.10 -6.83
C GLY A 321 13.38 21.12 -7.73
N LEU A 322 12.21 20.66 -7.26
CA LEU A 322 11.39 19.72 -8.03
C LEU A 322 10.62 20.43 -9.16
N GLY A 323 10.49 19.73 -10.30
CA GLY A 323 9.67 20.15 -11.43
C GLY A 323 8.19 20.22 -11.06
N LYS A 324 7.40 20.89 -11.92
CA LYS A 324 5.95 21.01 -11.77
C LYS A 324 5.27 20.49 -13.03
N GLU A 325 4.29 19.63 -12.83
CA GLU A 325 3.43 19.10 -13.88
C GLU A 325 1.98 19.16 -13.39
N PHE A 326 1.04 19.35 -14.32
CA PHE A 326 -0.38 19.47 -13.98
C PHE A 326 -0.99 18.11 -13.59
N MET A 327 -0.72 17.08 -14.38
CA MET A 327 -1.18 15.71 -14.17
C MET A 327 -0.20 14.75 -14.86
N PRO A 328 0.15 13.60 -14.25
CA PRO A 328 0.99 12.62 -14.92
C PRO A 328 0.27 12.08 -16.17
N PRO A 329 1.01 11.83 -17.27
CA PRO A 329 0.42 11.22 -18.45
C PRO A 329 -0.13 9.83 -18.08
N LEU A 330 -1.39 9.58 -18.44
CA LEU A 330 -2.01 8.27 -18.29
C LEU A 330 -1.81 7.49 -19.57
N ASP A 331 -1.40 6.23 -19.42
CA ASP A 331 -1.39 5.29 -20.52
C ASP A 331 -2.79 4.70 -20.71
N GLU A 332 -3.42 5.04 -21.83
CA GLU A 332 -4.76 4.58 -22.19
C GLU A 332 -4.73 3.33 -23.11
N GLY A 333 -3.54 2.81 -23.45
CA GLY A 333 -3.37 1.72 -24.42
C GLY A 333 -3.61 2.15 -25.87
N ALA A 334 -3.87 3.44 -26.09
CA ALA A 334 -4.06 4.06 -27.38
C ALA A 334 -3.50 5.49 -27.37
N PHE A 335 -3.15 5.99 -28.55
CA PHE A 335 -2.64 7.34 -28.75
C PHE A 335 -3.43 8.06 -29.84
N LEU A 336 -3.84 9.28 -29.53
CA LEU A 336 -4.56 10.14 -30.47
C LEU A 336 -3.56 11.11 -31.13
N TYR A 337 -3.26 10.88 -32.40
CA TYR A 337 -2.37 11.74 -33.18
C TYR A 337 -3.18 12.78 -33.97
N MET A 338 -2.94 14.07 -33.71
CA MET A 338 -3.71 15.18 -34.28
C MET A 338 -2.84 16.18 -35.06
N PRO A 339 -2.35 15.83 -36.26
CA PRO A 339 -1.63 16.77 -37.09
C PRO A 339 -2.60 17.74 -37.78
N THR A 340 -2.11 18.96 -38.04
CA THR A 340 -2.84 19.96 -38.83
C THR A 340 -2.08 20.28 -40.11
N THR A 341 -2.82 20.46 -41.20
CA THR A 341 -2.31 20.88 -42.50
C THR A 341 -2.63 22.37 -42.74
N MET A 342 -2.12 22.92 -43.84
CA MET A 342 -2.45 24.28 -44.23
C MET A 342 -3.95 24.41 -44.51
N THR A 343 -4.57 25.49 -44.04
CA THR A 343 -6.04 25.70 -44.11
C THR A 343 -6.63 25.74 -45.53
N HIS A 344 -5.78 25.95 -46.55
CA HIS A 344 -6.16 26.00 -47.96
C HIS A 344 -5.88 24.69 -48.71
N ALA A 345 -5.43 23.64 -48.02
CA ALA A 345 -5.21 22.34 -48.62
C ALA A 345 -6.53 21.78 -49.19
N GLY A 346 -6.47 21.28 -50.43
CA GLY A 346 -7.61 20.62 -51.05
C GLY A 346 -7.91 19.29 -50.37
N LEU A 347 -9.18 18.88 -50.35
CA LEU A 347 -9.60 17.62 -49.73
C LEU A 347 -8.81 16.40 -50.25
N GLY A 348 -8.51 16.36 -51.55
CA GLY A 348 -7.72 15.28 -52.15
C GLY A 348 -6.31 15.17 -51.57
N GLU A 349 -5.66 16.31 -51.31
CA GLU A 349 -4.33 16.34 -50.68
C GLU A 349 -4.41 15.87 -49.22
N CYS A 350 -5.42 16.33 -48.46
CA CYS A 350 -5.61 15.88 -47.08
C CYS A 350 -5.79 14.35 -47.00
N ILE A 351 -6.55 13.77 -47.93
CA ILE A 351 -6.77 12.31 -48.00
C ILE A 351 -5.47 11.57 -48.33
N ASP A 352 -4.68 12.07 -49.28
CA ASP A 352 -3.40 11.47 -49.64
C ASP A 352 -2.40 11.53 -48.45
N VAL A 353 -2.34 12.66 -47.76
CA VAL A 353 -1.51 12.81 -46.55
C VAL A 353 -1.94 11.85 -45.44
N LEU A 354 -3.24 11.75 -45.15
CA LEU A 354 -3.76 10.81 -44.16
C LEU A 354 -3.39 9.37 -44.52
N SER A 355 -3.63 8.95 -45.77
CA SER A 355 -3.37 7.58 -46.20
C SER A 355 -1.89 7.22 -46.04
N LYS A 356 -0.98 8.14 -46.38
CA LYS A 356 0.46 7.95 -46.18
C LYS A 356 0.83 7.87 -44.71
N GLN A 357 0.25 8.72 -43.86
CA GLN A 357 0.48 8.69 -42.41
C GLN A 357 0.03 7.36 -41.80
N ASP A 358 -1.18 6.90 -42.12
CA ASP A 358 -1.73 5.64 -41.61
C ASP A 358 -0.84 4.44 -41.98
N ILE A 359 -0.35 4.38 -43.23
CA ILE A 359 0.58 3.32 -43.67
C ILE A 359 1.88 3.35 -42.87
N LEU A 360 2.44 4.54 -42.64
CA LEU A 360 3.70 4.69 -41.90
C LEU A 360 3.54 4.30 -40.43
N ILE A 361 2.45 4.73 -39.79
CA ILE A 361 2.16 4.41 -38.39
C ILE A 361 1.90 2.92 -38.24
N ASN A 362 1.17 2.29 -39.17
CA ASN A 362 0.86 0.86 -39.11
C ASN A 362 2.09 -0.05 -39.29
N ASN A 363 3.19 0.48 -39.82
CA ASN A 363 4.46 -0.26 -39.92
C ASN A 363 5.26 -0.29 -38.59
N ILE A 364 4.84 0.48 -37.58
CA ILE A 364 5.46 0.49 -36.26
C ILE A 364 5.09 -0.82 -35.53
N PRO A 365 6.06 -1.61 -35.04
CA PRO A 365 5.77 -2.96 -34.53
C PRO A 365 4.91 -2.98 -33.26
N GLU A 366 4.91 -1.91 -32.47
CA GLU A 366 4.09 -1.75 -31.26
C GLU A 366 2.62 -1.44 -31.57
N VAL A 367 2.30 -1.02 -32.80
CA VAL A 367 0.95 -0.63 -33.22
C VAL A 367 0.17 -1.87 -33.67
N ASP A 368 -1.08 -1.97 -33.21
CA ASP A 368 -2.03 -3.01 -33.61
C ASP A 368 -2.95 -2.53 -34.74
N THR A 369 -3.58 -1.36 -34.54
CA THR A 369 -4.50 -0.77 -35.53
C THR A 369 -4.37 0.74 -35.58
N VAL A 370 -4.56 1.30 -36.78
CA VAL A 370 -4.55 2.74 -37.05
C VAL A 370 -5.83 3.12 -37.77
N VAL A 371 -6.53 4.12 -37.25
CA VAL A 371 -7.77 4.63 -37.85
C VAL A 371 -7.69 6.14 -37.97
N GLY A 372 -7.40 6.62 -39.18
CA GLY A 372 -7.42 8.04 -39.53
C GLY A 372 -8.81 8.60 -39.81
N LYS A 373 -9.09 9.79 -39.28
CA LYS A 373 -10.28 10.60 -39.58
C LYS A 373 -9.83 11.97 -40.10
N ILE A 374 -10.41 12.42 -41.21
CA ILE A 374 -10.27 13.81 -41.70
C ILE A 374 -11.57 14.57 -41.45
N GLY A 375 -11.45 15.80 -40.97
CA GLY A 375 -12.61 16.65 -40.74
C GLY A 375 -13.54 16.05 -39.71
N ARG A 376 -14.85 16.23 -39.89
CA ARG A 376 -15.85 15.88 -38.89
C ARG A 376 -16.67 14.65 -39.26
N VAL A 377 -17.13 13.93 -38.24
CA VAL A 377 -18.26 12.99 -38.33
C VAL A 377 -19.58 13.77 -38.42
N GLU A 378 -20.67 13.13 -38.86
CA GLU A 378 -22.04 13.69 -38.83
C GLU A 378 -22.59 13.84 -37.39
N SER A 379 -21.90 14.62 -36.56
CA SER A 379 -22.27 14.92 -35.18
C SER A 379 -21.97 16.38 -34.85
N ALA A 380 -22.85 17.00 -34.07
CA ALA A 380 -22.63 18.36 -33.58
C ALA A 380 -21.45 18.46 -32.58
N LEU A 381 -20.99 17.32 -32.05
CA LEU A 381 -19.88 17.24 -31.11
C LEU A 381 -18.50 17.33 -31.80
N ASP A 382 -18.45 17.17 -33.12
CA ASP A 382 -17.21 17.15 -33.89
C ASP A 382 -17.15 18.34 -34.87
N PRO A 383 -16.48 19.44 -34.49
CA PRO A 383 -16.34 20.61 -35.34
C PRO A 383 -15.06 20.58 -36.20
N ALA A 384 -14.35 19.45 -36.30
CA ALA A 384 -13.04 19.40 -36.92
C ALA A 384 -13.07 19.82 -38.41
N PRO A 385 -12.21 20.77 -38.84
CA PRO A 385 -12.11 21.18 -40.23
C PRO A 385 -11.37 20.13 -41.07
N ILE A 386 -11.55 20.16 -42.40
CA ILE A 386 -10.90 19.22 -43.34
C ILE A 386 -9.35 19.30 -43.28
N SER A 387 -8.80 20.41 -42.78
CA SER A 387 -7.36 20.59 -42.58
C SER A 387 -6.81 19.89 -41.33
N MET A 388 -7.68 19.37 -40.45
CA MET A 388 -7.31 18.67 -39.23
C MET A 388 -7.56 17.18 -39.39
N VAL A 389 -6.55 16.40 -39.03
CA VAL A 389 -6.61 14.94 -39.00
C VAL A 389 -6.63 14.50 -37.55
N GLU A 390 -7.46 13.52 -37.23
CA GLU A 390 -7.44 12.81 -35.96
C GLU A 390 -7.22 11.33 -36.25
N THR A 391 -6.06 10.80 -35.86
CA THR A 391 -5.72 9.40 -36.07
C THR A 391 -5.67 8.69 -34.73
N ILE A 392 -6.51 7.67 -34.55
CA ILE A 392 -6.50 6.82 -33.37
C ILE A 392 -5.53 5.66 -33.64
N ILE A 393 -4.51 5.54 -32.80
CA ILE A 393 -3.48 4.51 -32.87
C ILE A 393 -3.67 3.59 -31.66
N ASN A 394 -4.06 2.33 -31.86
CA ASN A 394 -4.14 1.36 -30.78
C ASN A 394 -2.84 0.56 -30.70
N TYR A 395 -2.31 0.40 -29.50
CA TYR A 395 -1.11 -0.40 -29.26
C TYR A 395 -1.45 -1.88 -29.04
N LYS A 396 -0.46 -2.74 -29.24
CA LYS A 396 -0.54 -4.14 -28.83
C LYS A 396 -0.53 -4.24 -27.30
N PRO A 397 -1.24 -5.21 -26.70
CA PRO A 397 -1.14 -5.46 -25.27
C PRO A 397 0.29 -5.82 -24.86
N GLU A 398 0.75 -5.27 -23.73
CA GLU A 398 2.04 -5.59 -23.11
C GLU A 398 2.10 -7.00 -22.49
#